data_AF-A0A922S9M8-F1
#
_entry.id   AF-A0A922S9M8-F1
#
_cell.length_a   1.000
_cell.length_b   1.000
_cell.length_c   1.000
_cell.angle_alpha   90.00
_cell.angle_beta   90.00
_cell.angle_gamma   90.00
#
_symmetry.space_group_name_H-M   'P 1'
#
loop_
_entity.id
_entity.type
_entity.pdbx_description
1 polymer ?
#
loop_
_entity_poly.entity_id
_entity_poly.type
_entity_poly.pdbx_seq_one_letter_code
_entity_poly.pdbx_strand_id
1 'polypeptide(L)'
;MFEQHLPVLEPSVNQINAAPPDVVNGHRPCQTREVKWLRLDKIYQKFYRPNFYDIGGTYTQDVPDYWFSFKTEQVGTTFLLHLFIRNQGVTSFNVALSCGNKFIVDRKAETVYLQHCLKEFQFRQVSEMTHTYLTTYNFSELDIQCLKDRKLHIAVSFPFTESTDISLEVINNIKLNHDCSALFADPIGSDFVIESADGVKFPIHRVILTSHSEVFKAMLKGDTAESQNSYVKLIDVSGEDLRYMLEYIYSGTVKDLENANFGNLLMLADRFNLKGLWELSEYALSNT
;
A
#
# COMPACT_ATOMS: atom_id res chain seq x y z
N MET A 1 -33.42 8.09 62.36
CA MET A 1 -32.58 8.20 61.15
C MET A 1 -33.09 7.14 60.19
N PHE A 2 -33.77 7.58 59.12
CA PHE A 2 -34.33 6.72 58.09
C PHE A 2 -33.29 6.61 56.96
N GLU A 3 -32.74 5.42 56.71
CA GLU A 3 -31.96 5.14 55.50
C GLU A 3 -32.89 4.63 54.40
N GLN A 4 -33.03 5.43 53.35
CA GLN A 4 -33.76 5.10 52.14
C GLN A 4 -32.99 4.06 51.33
N HIS A 5 -33.57 2.86 51.15
CA HIS A 5 -33.14 1.93 50.13
C HIS A 5 -33.74 2.35 48.78
N LEU A 6 -32.91 2.92 47.89
CA LEU A 6 -33.25 3.07 46.49
C LEU A 6 -33.22 1.69 45.80
N PRO A 7 -34.23 1.34 44.97
CA PRO A 7 -34.17 0.13 44.17
C PRO A 7 -33.17 0.31 43.02
N VAL A 8 -32.25 -0.64 42.91
CA VAL A 8 -31.35 -0.77 41.76
C VAL A 8 -32.20 -1.09 40.54
N LEU A 9 -32.30 -0.13 39.61
CA LEU A 9 -32.85 -0.33 38.28
C LEU A 9 -31.92 -1.25 37.49
N GLU A 10 -32.35 -2.49 37.23
CA GLU A 10 -31.77 -3.29 36.15
C GLU A 10 -32.10 -2.63 34.81
N PRO A 11 -31.12 -2.33 33.93
CA PRO A 11 -31.44 -1.94 32.58
C PRO A 11 -31.77 -3.19 31.76
N SER A 12 -33.05 -3.53 31.72
CA SER A 12 -33.65 -4.28 30.63
C SER A 12 -33.60 -3.42 29.36
N VAL A 13 -32.56 -3.58 28.54
CA VAL A 13 -32.50 -2.97 27.20
C VAL A 13 -32.37 -4.08 26.16
N ASN A 14 -33.54 -4.52 25.71
CA ASN A 14 -33.88 -4.93 24.35
C ASN A 14 -32.68 -5.25 23.43
N GLN A 15 -32.39 -6.56 23.28
CA GLN A 15 -31.71 -7.11 22.12
C GLN A 15 -32.60 -6.93 20.88
N ILE A 16 -32.64 -5.71 20.33
CA ILE A 16 -33.21 -5.44 19.01
C ILE A 16 -32.18 -5.91 18.00
N ASN A 17 -32.42 -7.07 17.38
CA ASN A 17 -31.80 -7.58 16.15
C ASN A 17 -30.82 -6.59 15.49
N ALA A 18 -29.59 -6.54 16.00
CA ALA A 18 -28.53 -5.75 15.41
C ALA A 18 -28.20 -6.39 14.07
N ALA A 19 -28.28 -5.61 12.98
CA ALA A 19 -27.71 -6.08 11.73
C ALA A 19 -26.21 -6.27 11.95
N PRO A 20 -25.57 -7.22 11.26
CA PRO A 20 -24.14 -7.46 11.41
C PRO A 20 -23.36 -6.15 11.20
N PRO A 21 -22.25 -5.94 11.94
CA PRO A 21 -21.45 -4.71 11.87
C PRO A 21 -20.80 -4.51 10.49
N ASP A 22 -20.79 -5.54 9.63
CA ASP A 22 -20.20 -5.55 8.30
C ASP A 22 -21.17 -5.19 7.16
N VAL A 23 -22.36 -4.64 7.48
CA VAL A 23 -23.39 -4.30 6.49
C VAL A 23 -23.77 -2.82 6.52
N VAL A 24 -23.59 -2.13 5.38
CA VAL A 24 -24.13 -0.76 5.19
C VAL A 24 -25.64 -0.85 4.97
N ASN A 25 -26.41 -0.23 5.87
CA ASN A 25 -27.85 -0.07 5.75
C ASN A 25 -28.33 1.22 6.44
N GLY A 26 -28.75 2.20 5.63
CA GLY A 26 -29.28 3.48 6.09
C GLY A 26 -28.25 4.26 6.89
N HIS A 27 -28.67 4.79 8.04
CA HIS A 27 -27.82 5.60 8.92
C HIS A 27 -27.05 4.78 9.97
N ARG A 28 -27.00 3.44 9.85
CA ARG A 28 -26.27 2.62 10.81
C ARG A 28 -24.76 2.78 10.59
N PRO A 29 -23.96 3.04 11.64
CA PRO A 29 -22.52 3.13 11.50
C PRO A 29 -21.96 1.75 11.11
N CYS A 30 -21.28 1.70 9.98
CA CYS A 30 -20.52 0.55 9.50
C CYS A 30 -19.08 1.02 9.33
N GLN A 31 -18.12 0.40 10.03
CA GLN A 31 -16.72 0.81 9.87
C GLN A 31 -16.26 0.48 8.46
N THR A 32 -15.55 1.40 7.79
CA THR A 32 -15.03 1.17 6.43
C THR A 32 -14.15 -0.09 6.41
N ARG A 33 -13.42 -0.36 7.51
CA ARG A 33 -12.58 -1.56 7.70
C ARG A 33 -13.32 -2.88 7.81
N GLU A 34 -14.57 -2.84 8.23
CA GLU A 34 -15.35 -4.05 8.53
C GLU A 34 -16.39 -4.33 7.46
N VAL A 35 -16.65 -3.38 6.55
CA VAL A 35 -17.69 -3.52 5.55
C VAL A 35 -17.45 -4.72 4.63
N LYS A 36 -18.49 -5.53 4.46
CA LYS A 36 -18.54 -6.63 3.50
C LYS A 36 -19.72 -6.52 2.55
N TRP A 37 -20.79 -5.84 2.96
CA TRP A 37 -22.03 -5.83 2.20
C TRP A 37 -22.70 -4.46 2.15
N LEU A 38 -23.17 -4.09 0.97
CA LEU A 38 -24.18 -3.05 0.78
C LEU A 38 -25.56 -3.73 0.74
N ARG A 39 -26.45 -3.38 1.68
CA ARG A 39 -27.78 -3.97 1.73
C ARG A 39 -28.82 -3.04 1.10
N LEU A 40 -29.51 -3.55 0.09
CA LEU A 40 -30.59 -2.86 -0.60
C LEU A 40 -31.93 -3.47 -0.20
N ASP A 41 -32.68 -2.73 0.61
CA ASP A 41 -34.03 -3.10 1.01
C ASP A 41 -35.06 -2.72 -0.07
N LYS A 42 -36.12 -3.54 -0.17
CA LYS A 42 -37.27 -3.33 -1.08
C LYS A 42 -36.87 -3.20 -2.56
N ILE A 43 -35.81 -3.90 -2.96
CA ILE A 43 -35.20 -3.72 -4.28
C ILE A 43 -36.15 -4.06 -5.43
N TYR A 44 -36.99 -5.09 -5.27
CA TYR A 44 -38.04 -5.45 -6.22
C TYR A 44 -38.94 -4.24 -6.57
N GLN A 45 -39.46 -3.55 -5.56
CA GLN A 45 -40.33 -2.38 -5.75
C GLN A 45 -39.58 -1.19 -6.36
N LYS A 46 -38.28 -1.05 -6.04
CA LYS A 46 -37.43 0.04 -6.54
C LYS A 46 -37.05 -0.11 -8.02
N PHE A 47 -37.03 -1.33 -8.57
CA PHE A 47 -36.85 -1.53 -10.00
C PHE A 47 -38.03 -0.99 -10.83
N TYR A 48 -39.26 -1.10 -10.32
CA TYR A 48 -40.45 -0.54 -10.97
C TYR A 48 -40.73 0.93 -10.60
N ARG A 49 -39.82 1.56 -9.86
CA ARG A 49 -39.88 3.00 -9.51
C ARG A 49 -38.50 3.61 -9.77
N PRO A 50 -38.16 3.90 -11.03
CA PRO A 50 -36.86 4.48 -11.37
C PRO A 50 -36.61 5.76 -10.58
N ASN A 51 -35.60 5.74 -9.71
CA ASN A 51 -35.20 6.87 -8.90
C ASN A 51 -33.76 6.67 -8.42
N PHE A 52 -33.21 7.70 -7.78
CA PHE A 52 -31.97 7.65 -7.03
C PHE A 52 -32.29 7.30 -5.57
N TYR A 53 -31.63 6.28 -5.02
CA TYR A 53 -31.87 5.75 -3.69
C TYR A 53 -30.58 5.72 -2.89
N ASP A 54 -30.67 6.16 -1.64
CA ASP A 54 -29.57 6.01 -0.67
C ASP A 54 -29.46 4.57 -0.16
N ILE A 55 -28.21 4.13 0.03
CA ILE A 55 -27.87 2.88 0.71
C ILE A 55 -27.39 3.19 2.13
N GLY A 56 -26.54 4.20 2.30
CA GLY A 56 -25.90 4.56 3.56
C GLY A 56 -24.40 4.78 3.39
N GLY A 57 -23.70 5.00 4.50
CA GLY A 57 -22.27 5.28 4.48
C GLY A 57 -21.44 4.37 5.37
N THR A 58 -20.14 4.42 5.14
CA THR A 58 -19.12 3.85 6.02
C THR A 58 -18.43 4.96 6.83
N TYR A 59 -17.79 4.57 7.93
CA TYR A 59 -17.18 5.48 8.88
C TYR A 59 -15.78 5.00 9.23
N THR A 60 -14.88 5.95 9.50
CA THR A 60 -13.56 5.69 10.07
C THR A 60 -13.43 6.52 11.34
N GLN A 61 -13.29 5.87 12.50
CA GLN A 61 -13.21 6.56 13.81
C GLN A 61 -14.37 7.56 14.01
N ASP A 62 -15.60 7.13 13.68
CA ASP A 62 -16.84 7.91 13.78
C ASP A 62 -16.94 9.13 12.83
N VAL A 63 -15.98 9.31 11.92
CA VAL A 63 -16.06 10.28 10.83
C VAL A 63 -16.64 9.60 9.58
N PRO A 64 -17.67 10.17 8.92
CA PRO A 64 -18.18 9.65 7.65
C PRO A 64 -17.07 9.61 6.59
N ASP A 65 -16.94 8.47 5.91
CA ASP A 65 -15.86 8.21 4.96
C ASP A 65 -16.39 8.16 3.53
N TYR A 66 -17.18 7.13 3.22
CA TYR A 66 -17.83 6.94 1.93
C TYR A 66 -19.34 6.86 2.07
N TRP A 67 -20.08 7.35 1.07
CA TRP A 67 -21.54 7.26 1.00
C TRP A 67 -21.97 6.59 -0.29
N PHE A 68 -22.79 5.55 -0.17
CA PHE A 68 -23.25 4.73 -1.29
C PHE A 68 -24.70 5.03 -1.66
N SER A 69 -24.95 5.09 -2.96
CA SER A 69 -26.28 5.27 -3.53
C SER A 69 -26.42 4.47 -4.82
N PHE A 70 -27.65 4.24 -5.26
CA PHE A 70 -27.91 3.55 -6.51
C PHE A 70 -29.08 4.17 -7.29
N LYS A 71 -29.05 4.00 -8.61
CA LYS A 71 -30.15 4.33 -9.52
C LYS A 71 -30.65 3.06 -10.18
N THR A 72 -31.97 2.90 -10.26
CA THR A 72 -32.60 1.83 -11.06
C THR A 72 -33.10 2.36 -12.40
N GLU A 73 -33.00 1.54 -13.44
CA GLU A 73 -33.48 1.85 -14.78
C GLU A 73 -34.00 0.57 -15.46
N GLN A 74 -34.98 0.69 -16.34
CA GLN A 74 -35.48 -0.44 -17.13
C GLN A 74 -35.35 -0.12 -18.61
N VAL A 75 -34.66 -1.00 -19.35
CA VAL A 75 -34.47 -0.92 -20.80
C VAL A 75 -35.00 -2.19 -21.44
N GLY A 76 -36.19 -2.10 -22.05
CA GLY A 76 -36.89 -3.27 -22.57
C GLY A 76 -37.20 -4.29 -21.46
N THR A 77 -36.67 -5.50 -21.59
CA THR A 77 -36.82 -6.60 -20.61
C THR A 77 -35.67 -6.70 -19.60
N THR A 78 -34.71 -5.76 -19.65
CA THR A 78 -33.55 -5.73 -18.77
C THR A 78 -33.69 -4.64 -17.72
N PHE A 79 -33.43 -5.00 -16.46
CA PHE A 79 -33.40 -4.09 -15.33
C PHE A 79 -31.95 -3.78 -14.97
N LEU A 80 -31.63 -2.51 -14.84
CA LEU A 80 -30.29 -2.01 -14.54
C LEU A 80 -30.25 -1.39 -13.14
N LEU A 81 -29.17 -1.67 -12.44
CA LEU A 81 -28.84 -1.08 -11.14
C LEU A 81 -27.46 -0.43 -11.25
N HIS A 82 -27.44 0.90 -11.30
CA HIS A 82 -26.22 1.69 -11.32
C HIS A 82 -25.81 2.03 -9.89
N LEU A 83 -24.60 1.68 -9.50
CA LEU A 83 -24.06 1.94 -8.17
C LEU A 83 -23.12 3.15 -8.20
N PHE A 84 -23.22 4.01 -7.20
CA PHE A 84 -22.41 5.21 -7.04
C PHE A 84 -21.82 5.26 -5.63
N ILE A 85 -20.69 5.93 -5.53
CA ILE A 85 -20.01 6.26 -4.28
C ILE A 85 -19.73 7.76 -4.23
N ARG A 86 -19.84 8.35 -3.06
CA ARG A 86 -19.41 9.71 -2.76
C ARG A 86 -18.35 9.65 -1.66
N ASN A 87 -17.24 10.35 -1.87
CA ASN A 87 -16.15 10.52 -0.92
C ASN A 87 -16.31 11.85 -0.14
N GLN A 88 -16.01 11.84 1.16
CA GLN A 88 -15.98 13.04 2.00
C GLN A 88 -14.54 13.40 2.42
N GLY A 89 -13.74 13.91 1.48
CA GLY A 89 -12.38 14.45 1.76
C GLY A 89 -11.20 13.65 1.20
N VAL A 90 -11.42 12.45 0.65
CA VAL A 90 -10.35 11.61 0.09
C VAL A 90 -10.23 11.81 -1.43
N THR A 91 -9.10 12.32 -1.92
CA THR A 91 -8.93 12.63 -3.37
C THR A 91 -8.66 11.40 -4.24
N SER A 92 -8.22 10.27 -3.66
CA SER A 92 -7.99 9.02 -4.38
C SER A 92 -8.31 7.82 -3.49
N PHE A 93 -9.06 6.84 -4.00
CA PHE A 93 -9.44 5.66 -3.24
C PHE A 93 -9.59 4.43 -4.13
N ASN A 94 -9.45 3.26 -3.51
CA ASN A 94 -9.74 1.98 -4.13
C ASN A 94 -10.98 1.38 -3.46
N VAL A 95 -11.85 0.75 -4.25
CA VAL A 95 -13.00 0.01 -3.74
C VAL A 95 -13.17 -1.25 -4.57
N ALA A 96 -13.39 -2.37 -3.90
CA ALA A 96 -13.64 -3.65 -4.55
C ALA A 96 -15.12 -4.01 -4.42
N LEU A 97 -15.75 -4.41 -5.53
CA LEU A 97 -17.19 -4.71 -5.61
C LEU A 97 -17.43 -6.02 -6.35
N SER A 98 -18.60 -6.63 -6.13
CA SER A 98 -19.03 -7.83 -6.86
C SER A 98 -18.82 -7.70 -8.39
N CYS A 99 -18.16 -8.69 -8.97
CA CYS A 99 -17.64 -8.70 -10.34
C CYS A 99 -18.68 -9.18 -11.38
N GLY A 100 -19.91 -9.53 -10.97
CA GLY A 100 -20.93 -10.04 -11.88
C GLY A 100 -22.36 -10.04 -11.35
N ASN A 101 -23.29 -10.45 -12.22
CA ASN A 101 -24.74 -10.44 -11.99
C ASN A 101 -25.28 -11.76 -11.43
N LYS A 102 -24.45 -12.80 -11.32
CA LYS A 102 -24.84 -14.07 -10.71
C LYS A 102 -25.08 -13.85 -9.22
N PHE A 103 -26.21 -14.34 -8.72
CA PHE A 103 -26.53 -14.26 -7.31
C PHE A 103 -26.96 -15.60 -6.72
N ILE A 104 -26.71 -15.73 -5.43
CA ILE A 104 -27.07 -16.89 -4.62
C ILE A 104 -28.24 -16.47 -3.72
N VAL A 105 -29.30 -17.27 -3.76
CA VAL A 105 -30.47 -17.07 -2.92
C VAL A 105 -30.32 -17.85 -1.62
N ASP A 106 -30.23 -17.16 -0.50
CA ASP A 106 -30.40 -17.76 0.81
C ASP A 106 -31.90 -17.78 1.16
N ARG A 107 -32.50 -18.98 1.08
CA ARG A 107 -33.92 -19.19 1.36
C ARG A 107 -34.25 -19.08 2.85
N LYS A 108 -33.28 -19.27 3.75
CA LYS A 108 -33.51 -19.21 5.20
C LYS A 108 -33.47 -17.77 5.71
N ALA A 109 -32.63 -16.92 5.10
CA ALA A 109 -32.40 -15.55 5.53
C ALA A 109 -33.17 -14.48 4.72
N GLU A 110 -34.07 -14.87 3.81
CA GLU A 110 -34.79 -13.97 2.89
C GLU A 110 -33.85 -12.98 2.17
N THR A 111 -32.67 -13.46 1.80
CA THR A 111 -31.58 -12.62 1.31
C THR A 111 -30.99 -13.19 0.02
N VAL A 112 -30.63 -12.29 -0.88
CA VAL A 112 -29.96 -12.58 -2.14
C VAL A 112 -28.60 -11.92 -2.13
N TYR A 113 -27.56 -12.69 -2.43
CA TYR A 113 -26.18 -12.22 -2.44
C TYR A 113 -25.65 -12.21 -3.87
N LEU A 114 -25.18 -11.06 -4.37
CA LEU A 114 -24.34 -11.07 -5.56
C LEU A 114 -23.04 -11.85 -5.27
N GLN A 115 -22.52 -12.55 -6.27
CA GLN A 115 -21.34 -13.40 -6.13
C GLN A 115 -20.16 -12.65 -5.50
N HIS A 116 -19.53 -13.24 -4.48
CA HIS A 116 -18.38 -12.68 -3.76
C HIS A 116 -17.05 -12.83 -4.54
N CYS A 117 -17.07 -12.54 -5.84
CA CYS A 117 -15.88 -12.30 -6.63
C CYS A 117 -15.72 -10.79 -6.72
N LEU A 118 -14.70 -10.22 -6.09
CA LEU A 118 -14.54 -8.77 -6.03
C LEU A 118 -13.62 -8.31 -7.16
N LYS A 119 -14.06 -7.28 -7.90
CA LYS A 119 -13.24 -6.52 -8.84
C LYS A 119 -12.88 -5.19 -8.19
N GLU A 120 -11.60 -4.86 -8.20
CA GLU A 120 -11.09 -3.59 -7.67
C GLU A 120 -11.23 -2.46 -8.69
N PHE A 121 -11.64 -1.30 -8.21
CA PHE A 121 -11.77 -0.05 -8.94
C PHE A 121 -10.91 1.01 -8.27
N GLN A 122 -10.04 1.65 -9.03
CA GLN A 122 -9.16 2.72 -8.56
C GLN A 122 -9.64 4.06 -9.09
N PHE A 123 -9.83 5.02 -8.20
CA PHE A 123 -10.22 6.39 -8.51
C PHE A 123 -9.13 7.36 -8.05
N ARG A 124 -8.71 8.27 -8.91
CA ARG A 124 -7.63 9.25 -8.63
C ARG A 124 -8.14 10.66 -8.90
N GLN A 125 -7.72 11.63 -8.08
CA GLN A 125 -8.03 13.05 -8.23
C GLN A 125 -9.53 13.37 -8.33
N VAL A 126 -10.34 12.70 -7.50
CA VAL A 126 -11.79 12.92 -7.43
C VAL A 126 -12.07 14.16 -6.59
N SER A 127 -12.83 15.11 -7.14
CA SER A 127 -13.30 16.27 -6.36
C SER A 127 -14.26 15.84 -5.25
N GLU A 128 -14.16 16.49 -4.11
CA GLU A 128 -14.98 16.18 -2.94
C GLU A 128 -16.48 16.24 -3.25
N MET A 129 -17.25 15.39 -2.56
CA MET A 129 -18.71 15.35 -2.63
C MET A 129 -19.31 14.99 -3.99
N THR A 130 -18.51 14.52 -4.96
CA THR A 130 -19.04 14.07 -6.25
C THR A 130 -19.59 12.64 -6.20
N HIS A 131 -20.70 12.40 -6.88
CA HIS A 131 -21.18 11.03 -7.10
C HIS A 131 -20.32 10.38 -8.19
N THR A 132 -19.38 9.57 -7.75
CA THR A 132 -18.54 8.77 -8.63
C THR A 132 -19.29 7.50 -9.00
N TYR A 133 -19.43 7.25 -10.30
CA TYR A 133 -20.01 6.02 -10.82
C TYR A 133 -19.08 4.83 -10.58
N LEU A 134 -19.61 3.74 -10.01
CA LEU A 134 -18.86 2.52 -9.72
C LEU A 134 -19.05 1.46 -10.81
N THR A 135 -20.27 0.96 -10.94
CA THR A 135 -20.59 -0.16 -11.83
C THR A 135 -22.10 -0.26 -12.07
N THR A 136 -22.49 -1.08 -13.05
CA THR A 136 -23.90 -1.41 -13.34
C THR A 136 -24.09 -2.91 -13.29
N TYR A 137 -25.11 -3.35 -12.55
CA TYR A 137 -25.60 -4.72 -12.58
C TYR A 137 -26.82 -4.80 -13.49
N ASN A 138 -26.97 -5.91 -14.21
CA ASN A 138 -28.14 -6.18 -15.04
C ASN A 138 -28.88 -7.42 -14.55
N PHE A 139 -30.20 -7.38 -14.67
CA PHE A 139 -31.12 -8.41 -14.21
C PHE A 139 -32.20 -8.65 -15.25
N SER A 140 -32.52 -9.90 -15.51
CA SER A 140 -33.69 -10.30 -16.30
C SER A 140 -34.98 -10.21 -15.47
N GLU A 141 -36.14 -10.29 -16.11
CA GLU A 141 -37.42 -10.36 -15.39
C GLU A 141 -37.46 -11.52 -14.39
N LEU A 142 -36.92 -12.69 -14.74
CA LEU A 142 -36.85 -13.85 -13.83
C LEU A 142 -35.97 -13.57 -12.61
N ASP A 143 -34.89 -12.82 -12.79
CA ASP A 143 -34.03 -12.39 -11.69
C ASP A 143 -34.76 -11.45 -10.74
N ILE A 144 -35.51 -10.49 -11.30
CA ILE A 144 -36.34 -9.57 -10.50
C ILE A 144 -37.38 -10.33 -9.68
N GLN A 145 -38.04 -11.34 -10.26
CA GLN A 145 -38.97 -12.18 -9.50
C GLN A 145 -38.28 -12.91 -8.34
N CYS A 146 -37.03 -13.35 -8.50
CA CYS A 146 -36.23 -13.95 -7.43
C CYS A 146 -35.89 -12.97 -6.29
N LEU A 147 -35.93 -11.65 -6.54
CA LEU A 147 -35.69 -10.60 -5.54
C LEU A 147 -36.97 -10.15 -4.82
N LYS A 148 -38.14 -10.67 -5.21
CA LYS A 148 -39.42 -10.33 -4.57
C LYS A 148 -39.39 -10.67 -3.08
N ASP A 149 -39.74 -9.69 -2.26
CA ASP A 149 -39.75 -9.76 -0.79
C ASP A 149 -38.41 -10.15 -0.15
N ARG A 150 -37.30 -9.97 -0.86
CA ARG A 150 -35.94 -10.27 -0.38
C ARG A 150 -35.03 -9.04 -0.36
N LYS A 151 -33.97 -9.14 0.42
CA LYS A 151 -32.91 -8.14 0.54
C LYS A 151 -31.78 -8.48 -0.41
N LEU A 152 -31.30 -7.51 -1.19
CA LEU A 152 -30.12 -7.71 -2.03
C LEU A 152 -28.87 -7.24 -1.27
N HIS A 153 -27.87 -8.11 -1.15
CA HIS A 153 -26.56 -7.78 -0.62
C HIS A 153 -25.55 -7.79 -1.76
N ILE A 154 -24.85 -6.67 -1.92
CA ILE A 154 -23.78 -6.49 -2.89
C ILE A 154 -22.47 -6.52 -2.11
N ALA A 155 -21.59 -7.46 -2.44
CA ALA A 155 -20.29 -7.55 -1.78
C ALA A 155 -19.47 -6.28 -2.06
N VAL A 156 -18.91 -5.69 -1.02
CA VAL A 156 -18.02 -4.53 -1.08
C VAL A 156 -16.89 -4.72 -0.09
N SER A 157 -15.70 -4.30 -0.45
CA SER A 157 -14.62 -4.10 0.51
C SER A 157 -13.78 -2.93 0.07
N PHE A 158 -13.21 -2.23 1.02
CA PHE A 158 -12.10 -1.34 0.72
C PHE A 158 -10.83 -2.16 0.90
N PRO A 159 -10.00 -2.31 -0.14
CA PRO A 159 -8.67 -2.87 0.06
C PRO A 159 -7.92 -1.88 0.93
N PHE A 160 -7.98 -2.11 2.24
CA PHE A 160 -6.98 -1.57 3.14
C PHE A 160 -5.71 -2.31 2.77
N THR A 161 -4.78 -1.61 2.12
CA THR A 161 -3.41 -1.84 2.52
C THR A 161 -3.44 -1.63 4.03
N GLU A 162 -3.14 -2.66 4.81
CA GLU A 162 -2.74 -2.42 6.20
C GLU A 162 -1.58 -1.45 6.10
N SER A 163 -1.88 -0.16 6.22
CA SER A 163 -0.88 0.83 6.43
C SER A 163 -0.47 0.71 7.88
N THR A 164 0.36 -0.30 8.16
CA THR A 164 1.67 0.07 8.71
C THR A 164 2.43 0.78 7.59
N ASP A 165 1.91 1.90 7.06
CA ASP A 165 2.68 2.78 6.20
C ASP A 165 3.58 3.51 7.18
N ILE A 166 4.64 2.82 7.60
CA ILE A 166 5.88 3.52 7.85
C ILE A 166 6.10 4.30 6.55
N SER A 167 5.91 5.62 6.60
CA SER A 167 6.00 6.43 5.39
C SER A 167 7.33 6.12 4.70
N LEU A 168 7.35 6.14 3.36
CA LEU A 168 8.60 5.91 2.63
C LEU A 168 9.70 6.86 3.14
N GLU A 169 9.33 8.07 3.57
CA GLU A 169 10.22 9.00 4.26
C GLU A 169 10.77 8.44 5.57
N VAL A 170 9.95 7.85 6.45
CA VAL A 170 10.42 7.20 7.69
C VAL A 170 11.27 5.97 7.38
N ILE A 171 10.91 5.13 6.41
CA ILE A 171 11.73 3.99 5.98
C ILE A 171 13.07 4.49 5.43
N ASN A 172 13.06 5.52 4.59
CA ASN A 172 14.26 6.11 4.02
C ASN A 172 15.12 6.74 5.10
N ASN A 173 14.55 7.45 6.07
CA ASN A 173 15.27 8.00 7.21
C ASN A 173 15.90 6.90 8.07
N ILE A 174 15.19 5.79 8.32
CA ILE A 174 15.76 4.64 9.03
C ILE A 174 16.93 4.03 8.24
N LYS A 175 16.77 3.86 6.92
CA LYS A 175 17.83 3.33 6.05
C LYS A 175 19.04 4.28 5.96
N LEU A 176 18.81 5.59 5.88
CA LEU A 176 19.85 6.62 5.89
C LEU A 176 20.59 6.66 7.24
N ASN A 177 19.87 6.44 8.34
CA ASN A 177 20.48 6.33 9.67
C ASN A 177 21.17 4.97 9.89
N HIS A 178 20.86 3.96 9.08
CA HIS A 178 21.54 2.66 9.07
C HIS A 178 22.81 2.74 8.21
N ASP A 179 23.71 3.61 8.64
CA ASP A 179 24.98 3.95 7.99
C ASP A 179 26.15 3.31 8.74
N CYS A 180 27.06 2.64 8.01
CA CYS A 180 28.28 2.05 8.55
C CYS A 180 29.50 2.98 8.43
N SER A 181 29.34 4.26 8.10
CA SER A 181 30.43 5.22 7.88
C SER A 181 31.36 5.40 9.08
N ALA A 182 30.86 5.16 10.29
CA ALA A 182 31.68 5.13 11.50
C ALA A 182 32.78 4.05 11.41
N LEU A 183 32.48 2.88 10.83
CA LEU A 183 33.46 1.80 10.59
C LEU A 183 34.43 2.13 9.44
N PHE A 184 34.13 3.10 8.59
CA PHE A 184 35.09 3.58 7.60
C PHE A 184 36.05 4.62 8.20
N ALA A 185 35.53 5.49 9.08
CA ALA A 185 36.33 6.50 9.77
C ALA A 185 37.25 5.90 10.85
N ASP A 186 36.76 4.90 11.59
CA ASP A 186 37.52 4.14 12.58
C ASP A 186 37.39 2.63 12.26
N PRO A 187 38.30 2.07 11.45
CA PRO A 187 38.18 0.73 10.87
C PRO A 187 38.52 -0.40 11.85
N ILE A 188 37.90 -0.37 13.03
CA ILE A 188 38.03 -1.41 14.05
C ILE A 188 37.49 -2.73 13.49
N GLY A 189 38.35 -3.76 13.47
CA GLY A 189 37.98 -5.09 12.97
C GLY A 189 38.17 -5.26 11.47
N SER A 190 38.82 -4.31 10.79
CA SER A 190 39.20 -4.46 9.38
C SER A 190 40.08 -5.70 9.17
N ASP A 191 39.79 -6.47 8.13
CA ASP A 191 40.43 -7.75 7.80
C ASP A 191 41.09 -7.74 6.41
N PHE A 192 41.09 -6.58 5.74
CA PHE A 192 41.61 -6.42 4.39
C PHE A 192 42.03 -4.97 4.10
N VAL A 193 42.96 -4.78 3.15
CA VAL A 193 43.47 -3.46 2.76
C VAL A 193 43.38 -3.26 1.25
N ILE A 194 42.85 -2.11 0.82
CA ILE A 194 42.92 -1.66 -0.58
C ILE A 194 43.92 -0.51 -0.67
N GLU A 195 44.90 -0.62 -1.57
CA GLU A 195 45.83 0.46 -1.93
C GLU A 195 45.40 1.10 -3.26
N SER A 196 45.33 2.43 -3.31
CA SER A 196 45.09 3.20 -4.55
C SER A 196 46.36 3.34 -5.40
N ALA A 197 46.19 3.91 -6.59
CA ALA A 197 47.27 4.13 -7.54
C ALA A 197 48.38 5.05 -6.99
N ASP A 198 47.98 6.06 -6.21
CA ASP A 198 48.84 7.02 -5.52
C ASP A 198 49.38 6.50 -4.17
N GLY A 199 49.12 5.24 -3.81
CA GLY A 199 49.71 4.57 -2.66
C GLY A 199 48.98 4.81 -1.33
N VAL A 200 47.80 5.46 -1.35
CA VAL A 200 46.95 5.60 -0.17
C VAL A 200 46.34 4.25 0.18
N LYS A 201 46.38 3.87 1.46
CA LYS A 201 45.90 2.58 1.94
C LYS A 201 44.63 2.74 2.78
N PHE A 202 43.64 1.92 2.48
CA PHE A 202 42.35 1.88 3.16
C PHE A 202 42.16 0.52 3.83
N PRO A 203 42.27 0.44 5.17
CA PRO A 203 41.80 -0.71 5.93
C PRO A 203 40.28 -0.80 5.85
N ILE A 204 39.75 -1.96 5.45
CA ILE A 204 38.32 -2.18 5.20
C ILE A 204 37.86 -3.55 5.72
N HIS A 205 36.55 -3.79 5.67
CA HIS A 205 35.90 -5.04 6.04
C HIS A 205 35.45 -5.81 4.79
N ARG A 206 35.95 -7.03 4.59
CA ARG A 206 35.58 -7.90 3.45
C ARG A 206 34.08 -8.12 3.38
N VAL A 207 33.44 -8.34 4.52
CA VAL A 207 31.99 -8.62 4.57
C VAL A 207 31.17 -7.47 3.98
N ILE A 208 31.56 -6.21 4.24
CA ILE A 208 30.87 -5.02 3.70
C ILE A 208 31.14 -4.87 2.21
N LEU A 209 32.39 -5.03 1.74
CA LEU A 209 32.68 -4.96 0.30
C LEU A 209 31.91 -6.02 -0.49
N THR A 210 31.91 -7.26 -0.01
CA THR A 210 31.28 -8.39 -0.73
C THR A 210 29.76 -8.36 -0.70
N SER A 211 29.13 -7.67 0.27
CA SER A 211 27.68 -7.48 0.28
C SER A 211 27.21 -6.44 -0.73
N HIS A 212 28.07 -5.48 -1.09
CA HIS A 212 27.71 -4.37 -1.98
C HIS A 212 28.25 -4.52 -3.41
N SER A 213 29.24 -5.37 -3.65
CA SER A 213 29.83 -5.59 -4.98
C SER A 213 30.04 -7.07 -5.27
N GLU A 214 29.37 -7.57 -6.31
CA GLU A 214 29.60 -8.94 -6.81
C GLU A 214 31.03 -9.11 -7.36
N VAL A 215 31.67 -8.03 -7.82
CA VAL A 215 33.06 -8.04 -8.28
C VAL A 215 34.01 -8.25 -7.11
N PHE A 216 33.85 -7.48 -6.02
CA PHE A 216 34.64 -7.72 -4.80
C PHE A 216 34.34 -9.09 -4.20
N LYS A 217 33.09 -9.54 -4.23
CA LYS A 217 32.72 -10.89 -3.79
C LYS A 217 33.42 -11.98 -4.58
N ALA A 218 33.50 -11.86 -5.91
CA ALA A 218 34.25 -12.79 -6.74
C ALA A 218 35.76 -12.71 -6.46
N MET A 219 36.31 -11.49 -6.37
CA MET A 219 37.73 -11.24 -6.08
C MET A 219 38.18 -11.79 -4.72
N LEU A 220 37.29 -11.75 -3.72
CA LEU A 220 37.58 -12.15 -2.34
C LEU A 220 37.10 -13.57 -2.01
N LYS A 221 36.53 -14.30 -2.97
CA LYS A 221 36.13 -15.71 -2.80
C LYS A 221 37.37 -16.61 -2.84
N GLY A 222 37.33 -17.69 -2.05
CA GLY A 222 38.47 -18.56 -1.73
C GLY A 222 39.43 -18.88 -2.87
N ASP A 223 40.72 -18.78 -2.55
CA ASP A 223 41.93 -19.13 -3.34
C ASP A 223 42.47 -18.11 -4.36
N THR A 224 41.99 -16.86 -4.35
CA THR A 224 42.67 -15.76 -5.06
C THR A 224 43.86 -15.22 -4.25
N ALA A 225 44.88 -14.69 -4.94
CA ALA A 225 46.07 -14.12 -4.28
C ALA A 225 45.70 -12.95 -3.36
N GLU A 226 44.71 -12.16 -3.77
CA GLU A 226 44.13 -11.06 -3.01
C GLU A 226 43.49 -11.56 -1.72
N SER A 227 42.70 -12.63 -1.80
CA SER A 227 42.03 -13.24 -0.63
C SER A 227 43.01 -13.79 0.40
N GLN A 228 44.14 -14.35 -0.05
CA GLN A 228 45.18 -14.93 0.81
C GLN A 228 46.10 -13.86 1.44
N ASN A 229 46.38 -12.78 0.71
CA ASN A 229 47.25 -11.70 1.17
C ASN A 229 46.50 -10.62 1.98
N SER A 230 45.16 -10.73 2.11
CA SER A 230 44.31 -9.70 2.71
C SER A 230 44.57 -8.29 2.16
N TYR A 231 44.94 -8.21 0.88
CA TYR A 231 45.45 -6.99 0.27
C TYR A 231 45.21 -6.97 -1.24
N VAL A 232 44.83 -5.80 -1.78
CA VAL A 232 44.78 -5.55 -3.22
C VAL A 232 45.24 -4.13 -3.54
N LYS A 233 45.90 -3.96 -4.69
CA LYS A 233 46.26 -2.65 -5.22
C LYS A 233 45.48 -2.34 -6.50
N LEU A 234 44.80 -1.20 -6.52
CA LEU A 234 44.12 -0.67 -7.69
C LEU A 234 45.03 0.33 -8.39
N ILE A 235 45.68 -0.10 -9.47
CA ILE A 235 46.75 0.64 -10.15
C ILE A 235 46.26 1.86 -10.96
N ASP A 236 44.97 1.95 -11.20
CA ASP A 236 44.33 2.92 -12.09
C ASP A 236 43.25 3.76 -11.40
N VAL A 237 43.14 3.67 -10.07
CA VAL A 237 42.15 4.40 -9.27
C VAL A 237 42.87 5.33 -8.30
N SER A 238 42.57 6.63 -8.37
CA SER A 238 43.14 7.63 -7.46
C SER A 238 42.68 7.38 -6.01
N GLY A 239 43.45 7.84 -5.02
CA GLY A 239 43.06 7.72 -3.61
C GLY A 239 41.75 8.43 -3.31
N GLU A 240 41.48 9.54 -4.00
CA GLU A 240 40.25 10.31 -3.86
C GLU A 240 39.02 9.58 -4.43
N ASP A 241 39.10 9.09 -5.67
CA ASP A 241 37.99 8.35 -6.30
C ASP A 241 37.72 7.03 -5.54
N LEU A 242 38.78 6.36 -5.07
CA LEU A 242 38.67 5.17 -4.24
C LEU A 242 37.98 5.49 -2.91
N ARG A 243 38.35 6.59 -2.26
CA ARG A 243 37.69 7.03 -1.02
C ARG A 243 36.19 7.25 -1.24
N TYR A 244 35.79 7.96 -2.29
CA TYR A 244 34.37 8.21 -2.58
C TYR A 244 33.59 6.92 -2.86
N MET A 245 34.17 5.98 -3.62
CA MET A 245 33.55 4.67 -3.84
C MET A 245 33.39 3.89 -2.53
N LEU A 246 34.39 3.91 -1.65
CA LEU A 246 34.33 3.25 -0.35
C LEU A 246 33.34 3.94 0.60
N GLU A 247 33.28 5.27 0.62
CA GLU A 247 32.25 6.01 1.37
C GLU A 247 30.84 5.60 0.96
N TYR A 248 30.60 5.48 -0.34
CA TYR A 248 29.33 4.96 -0.86
C TYR A 248 29.05 3.53 -0.37
N ILE A 249 30.04 2.64 -0.43
CA ILE A 249 29.86 1.25 0.02
C ILE A 249 29.48 1.17 1.51
N TYR A 250 30.02 2.06 2.35
CA TYR A 250 29.74 2.05 3.79
C TYR A 250 28.49 2.84 4.19
N SER A 251 28.09 3.86 3.42
CA SER A 251 27.04 4.80 3.82
C SER A 251 25.87 4.92 2.87
N GLY A 252 25.96 4.33 1.69
CA GLY A 252 24.96 4.47 0.63
C GLY A 252 24.98 5.82 -0.08
N THR A 253 25.88 6.74 0.29
CA THR A 253 26.03 8.06 -0.33
C THR A 253 27.49 8.52 -0.37
N VAL A 254 27.76 9.62 -1.07
CA VAL A 254 29.06 10.30 -1.10
C VAL A 254 28.97 11.56 -0.25
N LYS A 255 29.95 11.81 0.64
CA LYS A 255 29.88 12.94 1.59
C LYS A 255 30.08 14.29 0.93
N ASP A 256 31.02 14.37 -0.01
CA ASP A 256 31.37 15.59 -0.71
C ASP A 256 30.92 15.52 -2.18
N LEU A 257 29.61 15.68 -2.39
CA LEU A 257 29.00 15.63 -3.72
C LEU A 257 29.44 16.79 -4.62
N GLU A 258 29.85 17.92 -4.05
CA GLU A 258 30.22 19.11 -4.84
C GLU A 258 31.58 18.96 -5.53
N ASN A 259 32.53 18.31 -4.85
CA ASN A 259 33.88 18.10 -5.38
C ASN A 259 34.10 16.72 -6.02
N ALA A 260 33.12 15.83 -5.92
CA ALA A 260 33.21 14.50 -6.50
C ALA A 260 33.26 14.54 -8.04
N ASN A 261 34.24 13.82 -8.63
CA ASN A 261 34.26 13.60 -10.06
C ASN A 261 33.30 12.46 -10.44
N PHE A 262 32.02 12.80 -10.68
CA PHE A 262 31.00 11.81 -11.03
C PHE A 262 31.28 11.05 -12.33
N GLY A 263 32.11 11.59 -13.24
CA GLY A 263 32.56 10.85 -14.42
C GLY A 263 33.40 9.63 -14.04
N ASN A 264 34.38 9.83 -13.17
CA ASN A 264 35.21 8.73 -12.64
C ASN A 264 34.38 7.77 -11.78
N LEU A 265 33.47 8.30 -10.94
CA LEU A 265 32.61 7.46 -10.09
C LEU A 265 31.64 6.60 -10.91
N LEU A 266 31.11 7.10 -12.03
CA LEU A 266 30.28 6.32 -12.93
C LEU A 266 31.06 5.13 -13.52
N MET A 267 32.32 5.36 -13.93
CA MET A 267 33.20 4.29 -14.43
C MET A 267 33.52 3.25 -13.36
N LEU A 268 33.81 3.69 -12.13
CA LEU A 268 34.04 2.79 -11.00
C LEU A 268 32.78 2.00 -10.63
N ALA A 269 31.62 2.66 -10.67
CA ALA A 269 30.35 2.01 -10.37
C ALA A 269 30.03 0.90 -11.36
N ASP A 270 30.27 1.11 -12.65
CA ASP A 270 30.15 0.05 -13.65
C ASP A 270 31.17 -1.07 -13.42
N ARG A 271 32.46 -0.72 -13.26
CA ARG A 271 33.56 -1.68 -13.05
C ARG A 271 33.35 -2.60 -11.84
N PHE A 272 32.86 -2.06 -10.74
CA PHE A 272 32.63 -2.81 -9.50
C PHE A 272 31.17 -3.24 -9.31
N ASN A 273 30.32 -3.02 -10.33
CA ASN A 273 28.89 -3.36 -10.34
C ASN A 273 28.12 -2.78 -9.14
N LEU A 274 28.35 -1.49 -8.84
CA LEU A 274 27.73 -0.73 -7.77
C LEU A 274 26.53 0.07 -8.31
N LYS A 275 25.40 -0.61 -8.49
CA LYS A 275 24.22 -0.03 -9.17
C LYS A 275 23.75 1.32 -8.61
N GLY A 276 23.66 1.48 -7.28
CA GLY A 276 23.20 2.74 -6.72
C GLY A 276 24.20 3.89 -6.84
N LEU A 277 25.52 3.60 -6.88
CA LEU A 277 26.53 4.61 -7.19
C LEU A 277 26.46 5.02 -8.65
N TRP A 278 26.14 4.08 -9.54
CA TRP A 278 25.93 4.35 -10.96
C TRP A 278 24.74 5.31 -11.14
N GLU A 279 23.60 5.01 -10.52
CA GLU A 279 22.39 5.86 -10.55
C GLU A 279 22.66 7.25 -9.97
N LEU A 280 23.37 7.34 -8.83
CA LEU A 280 23.77 8.61 -8.23
C LEU A 280 24.65 9.44 -9.17
N SER A 281 25.63 8.79 -9.80
CA SER A 281 26.58 9.45 -10.69
C SER A 281 25.93 9.91 -11.99
N GLU A 282 25.04 9.10 -12.56
CA GLU A 282 24.25 9.46 -13.75
C GLU A 282 23.32 10.65 -13.46
N TYR A 283 22.65 10.64 -12.31
CA TYR A 283 21.80 11.75 -11.88
C TYR A 283 22.61 13.04 -11.69
N ALA A 284 23.78 12.97 -11.07
CA ALA A 284 24.62 14.14 -10.88
C ALA A 284 25.11 14.73 -12.21
N LEU A 285 25.56 13.88 -13.15
CA LEU A 285 26.05 14.31 -14.47
C LEU A 285 24.95 14.84 -15.39
N SER A 286 23.70 14.39 -15.23
CA SER A 286 22.56 14.87 -16.03
C SER A 286 21.97 16.19 -15.56
N ASN A 287 22.28 16.61 -14.33
CA ASN A 287 21.79 17.86 -13.73
C ASN A 287 22.87 18.96 -13.58
N THR A 288 24.08 18.73 -14.09
CA THR A 288 25.15 19.72 -14.29
C THR A 288 25.10 20.33 -15.69
#